data_AF-A0A9P0FB81-F1
#
_entry.id   AF-A0A9P0FB81-F1
#
_cell.length_a   1.000
_cell.length_b   1.000
_cell.length_c   1.000
_cell.angle_alpha   90.00
_cell.angle_beta   90.00
_cell.angle_gamma   90.00
#
_symmetry.space_group_name_H-M   'P 1'
#
loop_
_entity.id
_entity.type
_entity.pdbx_description
1 polymer ?
#
loop_
_entity_poly.entity_id
_entity_poly.type
_entity_poly.pdbx_seq_one_letter_code
_entity_poly.pdbx_strand_id
1 'polypeptide(L)'
;MEFSCRKRHQNYSYFYADQDQLCFCVNVNELFNEIGLVHDTKHWRLFIDSFVSSYIMELPSIPVSYSAHLKEDYANVKTLLEKIQYHQYQWDVCGDFKMLGFFLGLQGGYTKYSCFLCKWDSRADKENYVRCIWPAREDHIPGKDNVINEPL
;
A
#
# COMPACT_ATOMS: atom_id res chain seq x y z
N MET A 1 42.85 0.90 5.98
CA MET A 1 41.73 0.78 5.02
C MET A 1 40.46 0.98 5.84
N GLU A 2 40.00 2.23 5.98
CA GLU A 2 38.75 2.52 6.70
C GLU A 2 37.59 2.14 5.78
N PHE A 3 36.89 1.06 6.13
CA PHE A 3 35.61 0.76 5.52
C PHE A 3 34.65 1.89 5.91
N SER A 4 34.34 2.78 4.96
CA SER A 4 33.24 3.73 5.09
C SER A 4 31.94 2.95 5.24
N CYS A 5 31.52 2.67 6.47
CA CYS A 5 30.22 2.07 6.71
C CYS A 5 29.18 3.18 6.82
N ARG A 6 28.04 3.02 6.11
CA ARG A 6 26.92 3.96 6.14
C ARG A 6 26.24 3.90 7.51
N LYS A 7 26.75 4.63 8.51
CA LYS A 7 26.23 4.66 9.89
C LYS A 7 24.97 5.52 10.08
N ARG A 8 24.51 6.23 9.06
CA ARG A 8 23.37 7.19 9.15
C ARG A 8 22.08 6.55 9.69
N HIS A 9 21.87 5.26 9.48
CA HIS A 9 20.70 4.53 9.97
C HIS A 9 20.72 4.26 11.49
N GLN A 10 21.90 4.31 12.14
CA GLN A 10 22.05 3.93 13.55
C GLN A 10 21.26 4.83 14.49
N ASN A 11 21.11 6.11 14.15
CA ASN A 11 20.34 7.07 14.93
C ASN A 11 18.82 6.84 14.83
N TYR A 12 18.35 6.00 13.91
CA TYR A 12 16.93 5.76 13.70
C TYR A 12 16.53 4.31 13.90
N SER A 13 17.49 3.38 14.00
CA SER A 13 17.22 1.94 14.06
C SER A 13 16.36 1.55 15.26
N TYR A 14 16.39 2.31 16.36
CA TYR A 14 15.58 2.04 17.55
C TYR A 14 14.08 2.33 17.34
N PHE A 15 13.70 3.08 16.29
CA PHE A 15 12.29 3.28 15.91
C PHE A 15 11.70 2.10 15.13
N TYR A 16 12.51 1.12 14.74
CA TYR A 16 12.08 0.01 13.91
C TYR A 16 12.16 -1.30 14.67
N ALA A 17 11.16 -2.15 14.47
CA ALA A 17 11.15 -3.54 14.90
C ALA A 17 11.14 -4.45 13.67
N ASP A 18 11.81 -5.59 13.78
CA ASP A 18 11.74 -6.66 12.80
C ASP A 18 10.96 -7.82 13.40
N GLN A 19 9.87 -8.21 12.74
CA GLN A 19 9.06 -9.35 13.13
C GLN A 19 8.55 -10.06 11.88
N ASP A 20 8.67 -11.40 11.85
CA ASP A 20 8.10 -12.23 10.77
C ASP A 20 8.50 -11.76 9.35
N GLN A 21 9.77 -11.34 9.17
CA GLN A 21 10.32 -10.82 7.90
C GLN A 21 9.75 -9.46 7.47
N LEU A 22 9.07 -8.75 8.37
CA LEU A 22 8.60 -7.38 8.21
C LEU A 22 9.36 -6.45 9.16
N CYS A 23 10.07 -5.48 8.60
CA CYS A 23 10.62 -4.36 9.37
C CYS A 23 9.61 -3.22 9.33
N PHE A 24 9.18 -2.71 10.48
CA PHE A 24 8.18 -1.64 10.57
C PHE A 24 8.52 -0.63 11.67
N CYS A 25 8.09 0.61 11.47
CA CYS A 25 8.26 1.68 12.43
C CYS A 25 7.26 1.50 13.59
N VAL A 26 7.79 1.43 14.81
CA VAL A 26 7.01 1.23 16.04
C VAL A 26 6.31 2.51 16.49
N ASN A 27 6.94 3.66 16.24
CA ASN A 27 6.38 4.96 16.60
C ASN A 27 6.69 6.01 15.53
N VAL A 28 5.73 6.19 14.62
CA VAL A 28 5.87 7.12 13.49
C VAL A 28 5.94 8.57 13.98
N ASN A 29 5.19 8.95 15.01
CA ASN A 29 5.22 10.31 15.55
C ASN A 29 6.59 10.67 16.13
N GLU A 30 7.21 9.79 16.91
CA GLU A 30 8.54 10.03 17.46
C GLU A 30 9.62 10.05 16.36
N LEU A 31 9.51 9.18 15.35
CA LEU A 31 10.40 9.21 14.20
C LEU A 31 10.34 10.57 13.49
N PHE A 32 9.14 11.10 13.27
CA PHE A 32 8.94 12.43 12.68
C PHE A 32 9.55 13.55 13.52
N ASN A 33 9.33 13.49 14.84
CA ASN A 33 9.90 14.46 15.78
C ASN A 33 11.44 14.44 15.75
N GLU A 34 12.06 13.26 15.72
CA GLU A 34 13.52 13.10 15.66
C GLU A 34 14.10 13.62 14.34
N ILE A 35 13.39 13.43 13.22
CA ILE A 35 13.78 13.98 11.92
C ILE A 35 13.58 15.51 11.87
N GLY A 36 12.77 16.08 12.78
CA GLY A 36 12.43 17.50 12.80
C GLY A 36 11.34 17.89 11.80
N LEU A 37 10.43 16.97 11.48
CA LEU A 37 9.31 17.19 10.56
C LEU A 37 7.98 17.15 11.30
N VAL A 38 7.03 17.97 10.84
CA VAL A 38 5.66 17.95 11.36
C VAL A 38 4.90 16.80 10.73
N HIS A 39 4.38 15.90 11.56
CA HIS A 39 3.53 14.81 11.12
C HIS A 39 2.06 15.27 10.96
N ASP A 40 1.74 15.88 9.82
CA ASP A 40 0.35 16.22 9.46
C ASP A 40 -0.26 15.14 8.55
N THR A 41 -1.10 14.28 9.11
CA THR A 41 -1.68 13.14 8.39
C THR A 41 -2.47 13.53 7.14
N LYS A 42 -2.92 14.78 7.00
CA LYS A 42 -3.62 15.27 5.80
C LYS A 42 -2.68 15.61 4.64
N HIS A 43 -1.44 15.94 4.93
CA HIS A 43 -0.44 16.30 3.93
C HIS A 43 0.46 15.11 3.57
N TRP A 44 0.60 14.15 4.48
CA TRP A 44 1.36 12.93 4.27
C TRP A 44 0.52 11.85 3.60
N ARG A 45 1.15 11.07 2.71
CA ARG A 45 0.53 9.96 1.98
C ARG A 45 1.33 8.70 2.18
N LEU A 46 0.64 7.55 2.23
CA LEU A 46 1.27 6.25 2.32
C LEU A 46 1.48 5.67 0.92
N PHE A 47 2.73 5.44 0.53
CA PHE A 47 3.08 4.80 -0.73
C PHE A 47 3.40 3.33 -0.50
N ILE A 48 2.74 2.42 -1.22
CA ILE A 48 3.03 0.97 -1.19
C ILE A 48 3.24 0.47 -2.62
N ASP A 49 4.41 -0.12 -2.85
CA ASP A 49 4.87 -0.61 -4.16
C ASP A 49 4.73 0.41 -5.31
N SER A 50 4.63 1.68 -4.94
CA SER A 50 4.43 2.80 -5.84
C SER A 50 5.59 3.76 -5.69
N PHE A 51 6.29 4.00 -6.78
CA PHE A 51 7.24 5.08 -6.87
C PHE A 51 6.55 6.27 -7.53
N VAL A 52 6.63 7.43 -6.89
CA VAL A 52 6.44 8.71 -7.57
C VAL A 52 7.83 9.28 -7.79
N SER A 53 8.09 9.81 -8.99
CA SER A 53 9.38 10.46 -9.24
C SER A 53 9.57 11.59 -8.24
N SER A 54 10.77 11.68 -7.66
CA SER A 54 11.13 12.67 -6.64
C SER A 54 10.97 14.13 -7.09
N TYR A 55 10.68 14.37 -8.37
CA TYR A 55 10.42 15.70 -8.92
C TYR A 55 9.01 16.25 -8.57
N ILE A 56 8.09 15.42 -8.08
CA ILE A 56 6.69 15.82 -7.78
C ILE A 56 6.41 15.85 -6.27
N MET A 57 7.31 15.34 -5.43
CA MET A 57 7.12 15.33 -3.98
C MET A 57 7.85 16.49 -3.31
N GLU A 58 7.08 17.39 -2.69
CA GLU A 58 7.61 18.51 -1.90
C GLU A 58 8.22 18.06 -0.57
N LEU A 59 7.81 16.89 -0.07
CA LEU A 59 8.25 16.31 1.19
C LEU A 59 9.13 15.08 0.97
N PRO A 60 10.12 14.81 1.85
CA PRO A 60 10.94 13.61 1.76
C PRO A 60 10.12 12.35 2.04
N SER A 61 10.44 11.25 1.36
CA SER A 61 9.87 9.93 1.67
C SER A 61 10.51 9.36 2.94
N ILE A 62 9.69 8.97 3.91
CA ILE A 62 10.14 8.29 5.14
C ILE A 62 9.68 6.83 5.07
N PRO A 63 10.60 5.85 5.10
CA PRO A 63 10.22 4.45 5.10
C PRO A 63 9.56 4.09 6.43
N VAL A 64 8.27 3.75 6.44
CA VAL A 64 7.57 3.29 7.66
C VAL A 64 7.54 1.78 7.79
N SER A 65 7.77 1.06 6.69
CA SER A 65 7.80 -0.39 6.63
C SER A 65 8.63 -0.87 5.45
N TYR A 66 9.24 -2.04 5.57
CA TYR A 66 10.03 -2.68 4.55
C TYR A 66 10.01 -4.20 4.71
N SER A 67 9.87 -4.93 3.60
CA SER A 67 10.14 -6.36 3.54
C SER A 67 10.69 -6.74 2.17
N ALA A 68 11.70 -7.60 2.15
CA ALA A 68 12.25 -8.19 0.93
C ALA A 68 11.72 -9.61 0.65
N HIS A 69 11.05 -10.21 1.62
CA HIS A 69 10.73 -11.64 1.62
C HIS A 69 9.23 -11.92 1.73
N LEU A 70 8.45 -10.98 2.22
CA LEU A 70 7.01 -11.12 2.24
C LEU A 70 6.44 -11.08 0.84
N LYS A 71 5.56 -12.04 0.59
CA LYS A 71 4.79 -12.08 -0.64
C LYS A 71 3.74 -10.97 -0.59
N GLU A 72 3.58 -10.25 -1.69
CA GLU A 72 2.47 -9.34 -1.88
C GLU A 72 1.16 -10.13 -2.05
N ASP A 73 0.45 -10.27 -0.94
CA ASP A 73 -0.90 -10.80 -0.87
C ASP A 73 -1.72 -10.07 0.19
N TYR A 74 -3.03 -10.27 0.15
CA TYR A 74 -3.98 -9.61 1.03
C TYR A 74 -3.65 -9.76 2.53
N ALA A 75 -3.22 -10.95 2.97
CA ALA A 75 -2.97 -11.22 4.38
C ALA A 75 -1.72 -10.47 4.89
N ASN A 76 -0.66 -10.44 4.08
CA ASN A 76 0.56 -9.72 4.43
C ASN A 76 0.36 -8.20 4.36
N VAL A 77 -0.40 -7.70 3.38
CA VAL A 77 -0.77 -6.27 3.30
C VAL A 77 -1.61 -5.85 4.49
N LYS A 78 -2.59 -6.66 4.90
CA LYS A 78 -3.37 -6.44 6.13
C LYS A 78 -2.47 -6.34 7.36
N THR A 79 -1.59 -7.33 7.53
CA THR A 79 -0.63 -7.37 8.63
C THR A 79 0.28 -6.13 8.63
N LEU A 80 0.74 -5.69 7.46
CA LEU A 80 1.54 -4.48 7.31
C LEU A 80 0.78 -3.24 7.79
N LEU A 81 -0.49 -3.06 7.39
CA LEU A 81 -1.32 -1.93 7.81
C LEU A 81 -1.57 -1.92 9.32
N GLU A 82 -1.78 -3.10 9.92
CA GLU A 82 -1.94 -3.26 11.37
C GLU A 82 -0.66 -2.88 12.11
N LYS A 83 0.51 -3.33 11.63
CA LYS A 83 1.81 -3.08 12.27
C LYS A 83 2.23 -1.62 12.24
N ILE A 84 1.94 -0.90 11.16
CA ILE A 84 2.17 0.56 11.08
C ILE A 84 1.05 1.38 11.73
N GLN A 85 0.07 0.72 12.37
CA GLN A 85 -1.08 1.35 13.03
C GLN A 85 -1.85 2.29 12.09
N TYR A 86 -2.07 1.87 10.83
CA TYR A 86 -2.65 2.73 9.79
C TYR A 86 -3.96 3.41 10.22
N HIS A 87 -4.82 2.72 10.98
CA HIS A 87 -6.09 3.26 11.48
C HIS A 87 -5.93 4.53 12.34
N GLN A 88 -4.79 4.72 12.99
CA GLN A 88 -4.50 5.93 13.76
C GLN A 88 -4.25 7.15 12.88
N TYR A 89 -3.62 6.94 11.72
CA TYR A 89 -3.13 8.03 10.87
C TYR A 89 -4.03 8.31 9.68
N GLN A 90 -4.66 7.27 9.12
CA GLN A 90 -5.59 7.34 7.99
C GLN A 90 -5.02 8.13 6.79
N TRP A 91 -3.72 7.95 6.50
CA TRP A 91 -3.09 8.59 5.35
C TRP A 91 -3.78 8.17 4.05
N ASP A 92 -3.86 9.08 3.08
CA ASP A 92 -4.25 8.71 1.73
C ASP A 92 -3.24 7.69 1.17
N VAL A 93 -3.76 6.55 0.69
CA VAL A 93 -2.93 5.46 0.18
C VAL A 93 -2.73 5.61 -1.33
N CYS A 94 -1.46 5.58 -1.73
CA CYS A 94 -1.02 5.55 -3.12
C CYS A 94 -0.41 4.18 -3.40
N GLY A 95 -1.11 3.40 -4.23
CA GLY A 95 -0.73 2.05 -4.62
C GLY A 95 -0.91 1.87 -6.12
N ASP A 96 -0.26 0.84 -6.66
CA ASP A 96 -0.56 0.38 -8.01
C ASP A 96 -1.95 -0.30 -8.02
N PHE A 97 -2.39 -0.75 -9.21
CA PHE A 97 -3.70 -1.40 -9.32
C PHE A 97 -3.80 -2.73 -8.54
N LYS A 98 -2.68 -3.42 -8.33
CA LYS A 98 -2.66 -4.66 -7.57
C LYS A 98 -2.90 -4.38 -6.08
N MET A 99 -2.25 -3.36 -5.53
CA MET A 99 -2.44 -2.91 -4.15
C MET A 99 -3.86 -2.41 -3.90
N LEU A 100 -4.41 -1.60 -4.82
CA LEU A 100 -5.83 -1.19 -4.75
C LEU A 100 -6.76 -2.40 -4.76
N GLY A 101 -6.44 -3.43 -5.56
CA GLY A 101 -7.16 -4.70 -5.55
C GLY A 101 -7.15 -5.37 -4.17
N PHE A 102 -6.01 -5.39 -3.48
CA PHE A 102 -5.94 -5.93 -2.11
C PHE A 102 -6.73 -5.11 -1.11
N PHE A 103 -6.64 -3.78 -1.14
CA PHE A 103 -7.41 -2.92 -0.22
C PHE A 103 -8.92 -3.08 -0.39
N LEU A 104 -9.38 -3.36 -1.61
CA LEU A 104 -10.78 -3.55 -1.93
C LEU A 104 -11.22 -5.03 -1.88
N GLY A 105 -10.35 -5.92 -1.43
CA GLY A 105 -10.64 -7.35 -1.28
C GLY A 105 -10.88 -8.10 -2.59
N LEU A 106 -10.43 -7.55 -3.71
CA LEU A 106 -10.60 -8.15 -5.03
C LEU A 106 -9.72 -9.39 -5.20
N GLN A 107 -10.29 -10.38 -5.90
CA GLN A 107 -9.59 -11.58 -6.30
C GLN A 107 -8.56 -11.24 -7.39
N GLY A 108 -7.29 -11.54 -7.10
CA GLY A 108 -6.21 -11.41 -8.08
C GLY A 108 -6.25 -12.46 -9.19
N GLY A 109 -5.43 -12.26 -10.23
CA GLY A 109 -5.34 -13.14 -11.40
C GLY A 109 -6.34 -12.77 -12.51
N TYR A 110 -6.60 -13.72 -13.42
CA TYR A 110 -7.49 -13.50 -14.56
C TYR A 110 -8.96 -13.72 -14.17
N THR A 111 -9.55 -12.72 -13.53
CA THR A 111 -10.91 -12.76 -13.00
C THR A 111 -11.89 -11.99 -13.89
N LYS A 112 -13.18 -12.36 -13.82
CA LYS A 112 -14.22 -11.81 -14.68
C LYS A 112 -14.37 -10.31 -14.49
N TYR A 113 -14.55 -9.86 -13.25
CA TYR A 113 -14.70 -8.46 -12.86
C TYR A 113 -13.46 -7.95 -12.13
N SER A 114 -12.35 -7.84 -12.85
CA SER A 114 -11.03 -7.48 -12.26
C SER A 114 -10.88 -5.98 -11.97
N CYS A 115 -11.70 -5.12 -12.57
CA CYS A 115 -11.62 -3.68 -12.37
C CYS A 115 -12.26 -3.26 -11.03
N PHE A 116 -11.59 -2.34 -10.32
CA PHE A 116 -12.06 -1.78 -9.06
C PHE A 116 -13.08 -0.64 -9.22
N LEU A 117 -13.14 -0.02 -10.41
CA LEU A 117 -14.08 1.07 -10.69
C LEU A 117 -15.37 0.59 -11.36
N CYS A 118 -15.30 -0.49 -12.13
CA CYS A 118 -16.43 -0.96 -12.92
C CYS A 118 -16.47 -2.48 -13.04
N LYS A 119 -17.62 -3.01 -13.42
CA LYS A 119 -17.87 -4.42 -13.70
C LYS A 119 -17.44 -4.78 -15.12
N TRP A 120 -16.21 -4.42 -15.48
CA TRP A 120 -15.59 -4.80 -16.75
C TRP A 120 -15.51 -6.33 -16.83
N ASP A 121 -16.16 -6.94 -17.82
CA ASP A 121 -16.15 -8.38 -18.03
C ASP A 121 -14.94 -8.77 -18.88
N SER A 122 -13.83 -9.13 -18.25
CA SER A 122 -12.59 -9.51 -18.94
C SER A 122 -12.76 -10.70 -19.89
N ARG A 123 -13.82 -11.50 -19.70
CA ARG A 123 -14.12 -12.71 -20.49
C ARG A 123 -15.01 -12.41 -21.69
N ALA A 124 -15.46 -11.17 -21.86
CA ALA A 124 -16.28 -10.75 -22.99
C ALA A 124 -15.40 -10.37 -24.18
N ASP A 125 -14.68 -11.34 -24.74
CA ASP A 125 -13.66 -11.13 -25.79
C ASP A 125 -14.16 -10.29 -26.98
N LYS A 126 -15.43 -10.46 -27.37
CA LYS A 126 -16.07 -9.72 -28.47
C LYS A 126 -16.39 -8.27 -28.10
N GLU A 127 -16.58 -7.97 -26.82
CA GLU A 127 -16.99 -6.65 -26.33
C GLU A 127 -15.81 -5.81 -25.84
N ASN A 128 -14.68 -6.44 -25.47
CA ASN A 128 -13.52 -5.78 -24.82
C ASN A 128 -13.01 -4.51 -25.53
N TYR A 129 -13.10 -4.45 -26.86
CA TYR A 129 -12.63 -3.30 -27.65
C TYR A 129 -13.76 -2.50 -28.33
N VAL A 130 -15.01 -2.91 -28.12
CA VAL A 130 -16.19 -2.26 -28.70
C VAL A 130 -16.96 -1.49 -27.62
N ARG A 131 -16.95 -2.02 -26.40
CA ARG A 131 -17.67 -1.46 -25.26
C ARG A 131 -16.71 -0.71 -24.35
N CYS A 132 -16.83 0.61 -24.34
CA CYS A 132 -16.07 1.47 -23.44
C CYS A 132 -16.75 1.72 -22.08
N ILE A 133 -18.07 1.51 -22.00
CA ILE A 133 -18.87 1.81 -20.80
C ILE A 133 -19.35 0.50 -20.16
N TRP A 134 -18.85 0.23 -18.96
CA TRP A 134 -19.23 -0.91 -18.13
C TRP A 134 -19.99 -0.42 -16.90
N PRO A 135 -20.90 -1.23 -16.33
CA PRO A 135 -21.62 -0.84 -15.12
C PRO A 135 -20.64 -0.46 -14.02
N ALA A 136 -20.92 0.60 -13.27
CA ALA A 136 -20.09 1.00 -12.13
C ALA A 136 -20.07 -0.12 -11.08
N ARG A 137 -18.94 -0.23 -10.37
CA ARG A 137 -18.85 -1.06 -9.17
C ARG A 137 -19.24 -0.20 -7.98
N GLU A 138 -20.44 -0.41 -7.46
CA GLU A 138 -20.97 0.35 -6.33
C GLU A 138 -20.49 -0.21 -4.98
N ASP A 139 -20.36 -1.53 -4.88
CA ASP A 139 -20.06 -2.22 -3.62
C ASP A 139 -18.87 -3.19 -3.73
N HIS A 140 -18.24 -3.45 -2.58
CA HIS A 140 -17.16 -4.43 -2.41
C HIS A 140 -17.58 -5.52 -1.41
N ILE A 141 -18.71 -6.18 -1.66
CA ILE A 141 -19.26 -7.22 -0.79
C ILE A 141 -18.61 -8.56 -1.10
N PRO A 142 -17.98 -9.26 -0.15
CA PRO A 142 -17.40 -10.57 -0.39
C PRO A 142 -18.39 -11.59 -0.96
N GLY A 143 -17.93 -12.39 -1.91
CA GLY A 143 -18.74 -13.36 -2.64
C GLY A 143 -19.48 -12.79 -3.86
N LYS A 144 -19.43 -11.47 -4.09
CA LYS A 144 -20.00 -10.81 -5.28
C LYS A 144 -18.91 -10.21 -6.16
N ASP A 145 -19.13 -10.24 -7.48
CA ASP A 145 -18.34 -9.50 -8.46
C ASP A 145 -16.81 -9.61 -8.29
N ASN A 146 -16.32 -10.83 -7.99
CA ASN A 146 -14.91 -11.16 -7.73
C ASN A 146 -14.27 -10.53 -6.48
N VAL A 147 -15.07 -10.04 -5.54
CA VAL A 147 -14.61 -9.69 -4.19
C VAL A 147 -14.57 -10.97 -3.35
N ILE A 148 -13.43 -11.27 -2.74
CA ILE A 148 -13.22 -12.49 -1.92
C ILE A 148 -12.85 -12.21 -0.48
N ASN A 149 -12.39 -11.00 -0.18
CA ASN A 149 -12.06 -10.55 1.17
C ASN A 149 -12.81 -9.26 1.49
N GLU A 150 -12.92 -8.96 2.79
CA GLU A 150 -13.38 -7.64 3.23
C GLU A 150 -12.38 -6.55 2.80
N PRO A 151 -12.85 -5.32 2.57
CA PRO A 151 -11.94 -4.18 2.41
C PRO A 151 -11.06 -3.97 3.66
N LEU A 152 -9.81 -3.53 3.44
CA LEU A 152 -8.81 -3.26 4.49
C LEU A 152 -8.92 -1.85 5.05
#